data_AF-G0WE43-F1
#
_entry.id   AF-G0WE43-F1
#
_cell.length_a   1.000
_cell.length_b   1.000
_cell.length_c   1.000
_cell.angle_alpha   90.00
_cell.angle_beta   90.00
_cell.angle_gamma   90.00
#
_symmetry.space_group_name_H-M   'P 1'
#
loop_
_entity.id
_entity.type
_entity.pdbx_description
1 polymer ?
#
loop_
_entity_poly.entity_id
_entity_poly.type
_entity_poly.pdbx_seq_one_letter_code
_entity_poly.pdbx_strand_id
1 'polypeptide(L)'
;MAKGSRQYSLRYKYPLPIHPIDDLPPLILHNPISWAYWIYKYIRSSNNVKDKIHVDIIGNRYPRILVKDDVQMLYLWDNGFFGTGQLSRSEPTWKSRTEARLDADDSIAADKSQLTLEKVTQRRRLQRLEFKKMREQLENQLLQLRRSGGSKEQEYALLEREREALRDFKAQQSFHDELDNVATDEGQINGGENEISVREEDSELIDGNGNIKQLEALELMPVEAIFLTFALPVLDIDMSSLFTRLHAYSSGDIEYKNIHNLMIQYVSYHHYRSHGWCVRSGIKFGCDYLLYKRGPPFQHAEFCIVTMDAHTTKDYTWYSSIARVCGGARKTLVLCYVERLISEEKVMALLNKRDYAGIFSSYKINEVTYKRWVPGKNRD
;
A
#
# COMPACT_ATOMS: atom_id res chain seq x y z
N MET A 1 -2.22 -22.34 4.19
CA MET A 1 -0.75 -22.18 4.34
C MET A 1 -0.48 -21.03 5.28
N ALA A 2 -0.17 -21.29 6.55
CA ALA A 2 0.12 -20.27 7.56
C ALA A 2 1.48 -20.55 8.22
N LYS A 3 2.57 -20.48 7.43
CA LYS A 3 3.95 -20.62 7.94
C LYS A 3 4.63 -19.29 8.27
N GLY A 4 3.90 -18.17 8.32
CA GLY A 4 4.41 -16.85 8.73
C GLY A 4 3.65 -16.17 9.89
N SER A 5 2.63 -16.82 10.47
CA SER A 5 1.63 -16.12 11.29
C SER A 5 2.16 -15.53 12.59
N ARG A 6 3.11 -16.18 13.26
CA ARG A 6 3.58 -15.73 14.59
C ARG A 6 4.47 -14.48 14.50
N GLN A 7 5.44 -14.46 13.59
CA GLN A 7 6.33 -13.31 13.40
C GLN A 7 5.55 -12.07 12.94
N TYR A 8 4.64 -12.23 11.97
CA TYR A 8 3.77 -11.13 11.55
C TYR A 8 2.78 -10.69 12.64
N SER A 9 2.32 -11.60 13.50
CA SER A 9 1.45 -11.22 14.63
C SER A 9 2.17 -10.40 15.68
N LEU A 10 3.48 -10.62 15.85
CA LEU A 10 4.32 -9.87 16.79
C LEU A 10 4.70 -8.51 16.22
N ARG A 11 5.07 -8.45 14.93
CA ARG A 11 5.45 -7.20 14.26
C ARG A 11 4.26 -6.25 14.11
N TYR A 12 3.16 -6.74 13.54
CA TYR A 12 1.93 -5.96 13.38
C TYR A 12 0.95 -6.26 14.53
N LYS A 13 1.44 -6.10 15.77
CA LYS A 13 0.64 -6.31 16.99
C LYS A 13 -0.44 -5.24 17.11
N TYR A 14 -0.11 -3.99 16.80
CA TYR A 14 -1.02 -2.85 16.99
C TYR A 14 -1.52 -2.32 15.63
N PRO A 15 -2.83 -2.02 15.51
CA PRO A 15 -3.39 -1.48 14.27
C PRO A 15 -3.11 0.03 14.10
N LEU A 16 -2.70 0.73 15.17
CA LEU A 16 -2.46 2.18 15.22
C LEU A 16 -1.15 2.48 15.97
N PRO A 17 -0.47 3.62 15.71
CA PRO A 17 0.79 4.03 16.32
C PRO A 17 0.60 4.59 17.74
N ILE A 18 -0.38 4.05 18.47
CA ILE A 18 -0.68 4.34 19.86
C ILE A 18 -0.81 2.98 20.53
N HIS A 19 0.07 2.72 21.49
CA HIS A 19 0.11 1.44 22.18
C HIS A 19 -0.68 1.52 23.49
N PRO A 20 -1.45 0.48 23.83
CA PRO A 20 -2.00 0.36 25.18
C PRO A 20 -0.84 0.27 26.19
N ILE A 21 -1.16 0.52 27.46
CA ILE A 21 -0.19 0.35 28.54
C ILE A 21 0.07 -1.14 28.75
N ASP A 22 0.99 -1.71 27.97
CA ASP A 22 1.35 -3.13 28.04
C ASP A 22 2.21 -3.46 29.28
N ASP A 23 2.89 -2.47 29.87
CA ASP A 23 3.84 -2.66 30.98
C ASP A 23 3.20 -2.51 32.38
N LEU A 24 1.91 -2.81 32.51
CA LEU A 24 1.27 -2.80 33.82
C LEU A 24 1.73 -4.02 34.65
N PRO A 25 2.12 -3.83 35.93
CA PRO A 25 2.52 -4.94 36.79
C PRO A 25 1.36 -5.93 36.98
N PRO A 26 1.63 -7.20 37.30
CA PRO A 26 0.56 -8.15 37.63
C PRO A 26 -0.22 -7.67 38.86
N LEU A 27 -1.55 -7.62 38.74
CA LEU A 27 -2.44 -7.21 39.82
C LEU A 27 -2.76 -8.40 40.73
N ILE A 28 -2.24 -8.37 41.96
CA ILE A 28 -2.49 -9.39 42.98
C ILE A 28 -3.67 -8.94 43.82
N LEU A 29 -4.85 -9.54 43.59
CA LEU A 29 -6.14 -9.08 44.13
C LEU A 29 -6.17 -8.94 45.67
N HIS A 30 -5.46 -9.80 46.40
CA HIS A 30 -5.45 -9.83 47.86
C HIS A 30 -4.40 -8.91 48.49
N ASN A 31 -3.52 -8.28 47.70
CA ASN A 31 -2.45 -7.42 48.23
C ASN A 31 -2.76 -5.94 47.97
N PRO A 32 -3.08 -5.13 49.00
CA PRO A 32 -3.38 -3.71 48.82
C PRO A 32 -2.18 -2.90 48.29
N ILE A 33 -0.95 -3.35 48.53
CA ILE A 33 0.26 -2.71 47.99
C ILE A 33 0.35 -2.95 46.47
N SER A 34 -0.06 -4.13 46.01
CA SER A 34 -0.12 -4.43 44.57
C SER A 34 -1.13 -3.52 43.86
N TRP A 35 -2.30 -3.29 44.47
CA TRP A 35 -3.27 -2.30 43.98
C TRP A 35 -2.69 -0.89 43.91
N ALA A 36 -2.05 -0.42 44.99
CA ALA A 36 -1.46 0.91 45.03
C ALA A 36 -0.36 1.09 43.95
N TYR A 37 0.51 0.09 43.77
CA TYR A 37 1.57 0.13 42.75
C TYR A 37 1.01 0.05 41.33
N TRP A 38 -0.02 -0.77 41.11
CA TRP A 38 -0.71 -0.86 39.82
C TRP A 38 -1.39 0.45 39.45
N ILE A 39 -2.15 1.04 40.38
CA ILE A 39 -2.82 2.34 40.19
C ILE A 39 -1.79 3.44 39.94
N TYR A 40 -0.69 3.46 40.70
CA TYR A 40 0.41 4.39 40.48
C TYR A 40 0.97 4.27 39.06
N LYS A 41 1.26 3.04 38.61
CA LYS A 41 1.74 2.77 37.25
C LYS A 41 0.71 3.16 36.20
N TYR A 42 -0.56 2.82 36.38
CA TYR A 42 -1.64 3.18 35.47
C TYR A 42 -1.80 4.70 35.31
N ILE A 43 -1.79 5.44 36.42
CA ILE A 43 -1.93 6.91 36.41
C ILE A 43 -0.67 7.59 35.83
N ARG A 44 0.52 7.06 36.10
CA ARG A 44 1.80 7.59 35.56
C ARG A 44 2.05 7.22 34.11
N SER A 45 1.49 6.11 33.64
CA SER A 45 1.63 5.66 32.26
C SER A 45 0.77 6.54 31.35
N SER A 46 1.37 7.02 30.27
CA SER A 46 0.68 7.76 29.23
C SER A 46 0.73 6.96 27.94
N ASN A 47 -0.40 6.93 27.21
CA ASN A 47 -0.47 6.35 25.88
C ASN A 47 0.10 7.29 24.80
N ASN A 48 0.61 8.46 25.18
CA ASN A 48 1.22 9.36 24.21
C ASN A 48 2.56 8.79 23.73
N VAL A 49 2.80 8.91 22.43
CA VAL A 49 4.09 8.59 21.82
C VAL A 49 5.13 9.53 22.42
N LYS A 50 6.22 8.98 22.96
CA LYS A 50 7.29 9.75 23.64
C LYS A 50 7.99 10.69 22.66
N ASP A 51 8.31 10.18 21.47
CA ASP A 51 8.99 10.91 20.42
C ASP A 51 8.05 11.10 19.23
N LYS A 52 7.72 12.35 18.93
CA LYS A 52 6.92 12.67 17.75
C LYS A 52 7.72 12.39 16.48
N ILE A 53 7.02 11.92 15.47
CA ILE A 53 7.60 11.52 14.19
C ILE A 53 7.83 12.74 13.34
N HIS A 54 9.06 12.87 12.84
CA HIS A 54 9.47 14.00 12.04
C HIS A 54 8.96 13.91 10.61
N VAL A 55 8.40 15.00 10.11
CA VAL A 55 7.84 15.08 8.76
C VAL A 55 8.40 16.25 7.96
N ASP A 56 8.96 15.92 6.81
CA ASP A 56 9.37 16.88 5.79
C ASP A 56 8.25 17.13 4.78
N ILE A 57 7.81 18.38 4.62
CA ILE A 57 6.87 18.76 3.56
C ILE A 57 7.60 19.49 2.45
N ILE A 58 7.72 18.84 1.29
CA ILE A 58 8.46 19.32 0.10
C ILE A 58 7.50 19.66 -1.04
N GLY A 59 7.74 20.80 -1.69
CA GLY A 59 7.01 21.23 -2.89
C GLY A 59 5.88 22.22 -2.59
N ASN A 60 5.75 23.24 -3.44
CA ASN A 60 4.78 24.31 -3.22
C ASN A 60 3.41 24.00 -3.85
N ARG A 61 3.41 23.39 -5.05
CA ARG A 61 2.17 23.11 -5.80
C ARG A 61 1.50 21.80 -5.40
N TYR A 62 2.31 20.76 -5.22
CA TYR A 62 1.89 19.43 -4.81
C TYR A 62 2.76 19.04 -3.61
N PRO A 63 2.32 19.38 -2.39
CA PRO A 63 3.11 19.12 -1.20
C PRO A 63 3.22 17.62 -0.98
N ARG A 64 4.45 17.12 -0.93
CA ARG A 64 4.79 15.74 -0.58
C ARG A 64 5.18 15.68 0.88
N ILE A 65 4.60 14.74 1.60
CA ILE A 65 4.74 14.61 3.05
C ILE A 65 5.61 13.38 3.31
N LEU A 66 6.84 13.59 3.72
CA LEU A 66 7.89 12.57 3.74
C LEU A 66 8.39 12.31 5.16
N VAL A 67 8.48 11.05 5.52
CA VAL A 67 9.23 10.58 6.69
C VAL A 67 10.49 9.90 6.17
N LYS A 68 11.66 10.40 6.57
CA LYS A 68 12.96 9.93 6.05
C LYS A 68 13.72 9.02 7.02
N ASP A 69 13.43 9.12 8.32
CA ASP A 69 14.10 8.32 9.34
C ASP A 69 13.65 6.86 9.28
N ASP A 70 14.61 5.94 9.20
CA ASP A 70 14.38 4.49 9.06
C ASP A 70 13.46 3.93 10.13
N VAL A 71 13.70 4.30 11.38
CA VAL A 71 12.96 3.79 12.53
C VAL A 71 11.54 4.33 12.53
N GLN A 72 11.37 5.62 12.26
CA GLN A 72 10.04 6.26 12.20
C GLN A 72 9.20 5.74 11.03
N MET A 73 9.81 5.52 9.87
CA MET A 73 9.13 4.91 8.72
C MET A 73 8.61 3.52 9.05
N LEU A 74 9.47 2.65 9.60
CA LEU A 74 9.08 1.30 9.99
C LEU A 74 8.03 1.32 11.09
N TYR A 75 8.15 2.23 12.06
CA TYR A 75 7.16 2.38 13.12
C TYR A 75 5.76 2.72 12.59
N LEU A 76 5.65 3.67 11.64
CA LEU A 76 4.38 4.02 11.01
C LEU A 76 3.80 2.88 10.17
N TRP A 77 4.66 2.15 9.47
CA TRP A 77 4.24 1.01 8.68
C TRP A 77 3.74 -0.15 9.57
N ASP A 78 4.52 -0.51 10.58
CA ASP A 78 4.25 -1.64 11.46
C ASP A 78 3.03 -1.40 12.36
N ASN A 79 2.75 -0.14 12.68
CA ASN A 79 1.64 0.25 13.55
C ASN A 79 0.51 0.93 12.78
N GLY A 80 0.14 0.38 11.62
CA GLY A 80 -1.09 0.77 10.93
C GLY A 80 -0.97 1.01 9.44
N PHE A 81 0.13 0.58 8.83
CA PHE A 81 0.38 0.60 7.38
C PHE A 81 0.21 1.99 6.77
N PHE A 82 0.72 3.01 7.46
CA PHE A 82 0.69 4.39 6.97
C PHE A 82 1.78 4.61 5.92
N GLY A 83 1.48 5.44 4.92
CA GLY A 83 2.44 5.90 3.93
C GLY A 83 2.90 4.84 2.93
N THR A 84 3.66 5.25 1.91
CA THR A 84 4.16 4.33 0.87
C THR A 84 5.61 4.63 0.61
N GLY A 85 6.47 3.61 0.64
CA GLY A 85 7.88 3.76 0.29
C GLY A 85 8.04 4.24 -1.15
N GLN A 86 8.89 5.24 -1.38
CA GLN A 86 9.11 5.82 -2.71
C GLN A 86 9.95 4.94 -3.65
N LEU A 87 10.84 4.14 -3.09
CA LEU A 87 11.75 3.24 -3.84
C LEU A 87 11.36 1.77 -3.69
N SER A 88 10.27 1.52 -2.98
CA SER A 88 9.66 0.22 -2.73
C SER A 88 8.21 0.20 -3.21
N ARG A 89 7.60 -0.99 -3.24
CA ARG A 89 6.22 -1.10 -3.74
C ARG A 89 5.16 -0.66 -2.73
N SER A 90 5.47 -0.71 -1.44
CA SER A 90 4.54 -0.45 -0.33
C SER A 90 5.32 -0.19 0.95
N GLU A 91 5.84 -1.24 1.59
CA GLU A 91 6.69 -1.16 2.77
C GLU A 91 8.06 -0.58 2.41
N PRO A 92 8.64 0.31 3.24
CA PRO A 92 9.96 0.87 3.02
C PRO A 92 11.04 -0.21 3.24
N THR A 93 11.32 -0.97 2.19
CA THR A 93 12.22 -2.14 2.19
C THR A 93 13.42 -1.92 1.28
N TRP A 94 13.60 -0.72 0.72
CA TRP A 94 14.65 -0.48 -0.26
C TRP A 94 16.04 -0.64 0.35
N LYS A 95 16.25 -0.14 1.56
CA LYS A 95 17.55 -0.24 2.24
C LYS A 95 17.90 -1.68 2.57
N SER A 96 17.02 -2.42 3.24
CA SER A 96 17.26 -3.84 3.57
C SER A 96 17.49 -4.69 2.31
N ARG A 97 16.78 -4.40 1.21
CA ARG A 97 17.00 -5.07 -0.09
C ARG A 97 18.32 -4.69 -0.74
N THR A 98 18.76 -3.44 -0.60
CA THR A 98 20.05 -2.99 -1.12
C THR A 98 21.18 -3.60 -0.30
N GLU A 99 21.08 -3.58 1.03
CA GLU A 99 22.01 -4.24 1.95
C GLU A 99 22.11 -5.72 1.62
N ALA A 100 21.00 -6.46 1.59
CA ALA A 100 21.02 -7.88 1.24
C ALA A 100 21.51 -8.17 -0.18
N ARG A 101 21.47 -7.20 -1.11
CA ARG A 101 22.03 -7.33 -2.46
C ARG A 101 23.54 -7.14 -2.47
N LEU A 102 24.06 -6.19 -1.68
CA LEU A 102 25.49 -5.90 -1.57
C LEU A 102 26.20 -6.88 -0.63
N ASP A 103 25.59 -7.22 0.51
CA ASP A 103 26.08 -8.24 1.45
C ASP A 103 25.91 -9.67 0.91
N ALA A 104 25.12 -9.90 -0.13
CA ALA A 104 25.10 -11.21 -0.81
C ALA A 104 26.41 -11.50 -1.57
N ASP A 105 27.28 -10.50 -1.75
CA ASP A 105 28.68 -10.73 -2.14
C ASP A 105 29.54 -11.19 -0.95
N ASP A 106 29.11 -10.95 0.30
CA ASP A 106 29.82 -11.33 1.53
C ASP A 106 28.85 -11.89 2.60
N SER A 107 28.32 -13.10 2.37
CA SER A 107 27.70 -14.01 3.35
C SER A 107 26.93 -13.41 4.57
N ILE A 108 25.60 -13.59 4.66
CA ILE A 108 24.83 -14.10 5.84
C ILE A 108 23.29 -14.10 5.58
N ALA A 109 22.59 -14.98 6.28
CA ALA A 109 21.36 -15.67 5.88
C ALA A 109 20.03 -15.18 6.51
N ALA A 110 19.81 -13.91 6.81
CA ALA A 110 18.59 -13.50 7.56
C ALA A 110 17.34 -13.21 6.70
N ASP A 111 17.46 -12.76 5.44
CA ASP A 111 16.31 -12.19 4.69
C ASP A 111 15.92 -12.92 3.38
N LYS A 112 16.25 -14.22 3.30
CA LYS A 112 15.97 -15.06 2.11
C LYS A 112 14.48 -15.12 1.73
N SER A 113 13.54 -14.88 2.65
CA SER A 113 12.10 -15.04 2.37
C SER A 113 11.49 -13.95 1.48
N GLN A 114 11.93 -12.69 1.61
CA GLN A 114 11.49 -11.61 0.71
C GLN A 114 12.30 -11.62 -0.59
N LEU A 115 13.60 -11.91 -0.50
CA LEU A 115 14.49 -12.02 -1.67
C LEU A 115 14.04 -13.13 -2.64
N THR A 116 13.53 -14.25 -2.10
CA THR A 116 12.96 -15.36 -2.90
C THR A 116 11.68 -14.97 -3.62
N LEU A 117 10.74 -14.26 -2.97
CA LEU A 117 9.51 -13.79 -3.61
C LEU A 117 9.76 -12.79 -4.75
N GLU A 118 10.76 -11.91 -4.60
CA GLU A 118 11.12 -10.95 -5.64
C GLU A 118 11.85 -11.62 -6.81
N LYS A 119 12.79 -12.55 -6.55
CA LYS A 119 13.43 -13.39 -7.58
C LYS A 119 12.39 -14.21 -8.35
N VAL A 120 11.44 -14.83 -7.65
CA VAL A 120 10.29 -15.54 -8.27
C VAL A 120 9.46 -14.57 -9.13
N THR A 121 9.22 -13.34 -8.66
CA THR A 121 8.46 -12.34 -9.42
C THR A 121 9.21 -11.87 -10.66
N GLN A 122 10.52 -11.64 -10.58
CA GLN A 122 11.37 -11.25 -11.69
C GLN A 122 11.46 -12.38 -12.73
N ARG A 123 11.64 -13.63 -12.29
CA ARG A 123 11.59 -14.80 -13.17
C ARG A 123 10.26 -14.90 -13.89
N ARG A 124 9.14 -14.75 -13.18
CA ARG A 124 7.79 -14.69 -13.77
C ARG A 124 7.65 -13.54 -14.79
N ARG A 125 8.34 -12.42 -14.61
CA ARG A 125 8.33 -11.31 -15.59
C ARG A 125 9.14 -11.66 -16.85
N LEU A 126 10.32 -12.24 -16.70
CA LEU A 126 11.15 -12.71 -17.82
C LEU A 126 10.42 -13.80 -18.61
N GLN A 127 9.85 -14.78 -17.92
CA GLN A 127 9.00 -15.82 -18.52
C GLN A 127 7.81 -15.22 -19.29
N ARG A 128 7.13 -14.20 -18.74
CA ARG A 128 6.05 -13.50 -19.45
C ARG A 128 6.55 -12.73 -20.67
N LEU A 129 7.76 -12.18 -20.61
CA LEU A 129 8.38 -11.46 -21.71
C LEU A 129 8.75 -12.42 -22.86
N GLU A 130 9.39 -13.55 -22.53
CA GLU A 130 9.69 -14.62 -23.49
C GLU A 130 8.41 -15.15 -24.12
N PHE A 131 7.37 -15.38 -23.32
CA PHE A 131 6.06 -15.80 -23.81
C PHE A 131 5.43 -14.78 -24.76
N LYS A 132 5.63 -13.48 -24.48
CA LYS A 132 5.14 -12.41 -25.36
C LYS A 132 5.91 -12.38 -26.68
N LYS A 133 7.24 -12.52 -26.64
CA LYS A 133 8.10 -12.58 -27.84
C LYS A 133 7.77 -13.78 -28.72
N MET A 134 7.57 -14.96 -28.12
CA MET A 134 7.23 -16.18 -28.85
C MET A 134 5.88 -16.07 -29.54
N ARG A 135 4.86 -15.53 -28.86
CA ARG A 135 3.55 -15.26 -29.48
C ARG A 135 3.63 -14.25 -30.61
N GLU A 136 4.42 -13.20 -30.45
CA GLU A 136 4.64 -12.20 -31.50
C GLU A 136 5.32 -12.81 -32.74
N GLN A 137 6.29 -13.71 -32.57
CA GLN A 137 6.92 -14.41 -33.69
C GLN A 137 5.92 -15.29 -34.46
N LEU A 138 5.07 -16.02 -33.74
CA LEU A 138 4.05 -16.90 -34.35
C LEU A 138 2.93 -16.10 -35.03
N GLU A 139 2.47 -15.01 -34.42
CA GLU A 139 1.51 -14.09 -35.04
C GLU A 139 2.07 -13.47 -36.33
N ASN A 140 3.35 -13.09 -36.33
CA ASN A 140 4.02 -12.58 -37.53
C ASN A 140 4.12 -13.64 -38.63
N GLN A 141 4.41 -14.91 -38.29
CA GLN A 141 4.41 -16.01 -39.25
C GLN A 141 3.01 -16.24 -39.84
N LEU A 142 1.96 -16.17 -39.02
CA LEU A 142 0.58 -16.29 -39.49
C LEU A 142 0.19 -15.12 -40.41
N LEU A 143 0.58 -13.89 -40.06
CA LEU A 143 0.38 -12.71 -40.90
C LEU A 143 1.11 -12.81 -42.24
N GLN A 144 2.34 -13.34 -42.26
CA GLN A 144 3.08 -13.61 -43.49
C GLN A 144 2.37 -14.66 -44.35
N LEU A 145 1.92 -15.76 -43.75
CA LEU A 145 1.18 -16.83 -44.44
C LEU A 145 -0.11 -16.31 -45.08
N ARG A 146 -0.84 -15.43 -44.39
CA ARG A 146 -2.03 -14.74 -44.93
C ARG A 146 -1.68 -13.82 -46.10
N ARG A 147 -0.59 -13.07 -46.01
CA ARG A 147 -0.12 -12.19 -47.08
C ARG A 147 0.34 -12.95 -48.32
N SER A 148 0.92 -14.14 -48.14
CA SER A 148 1.33 -15.02 -49.25
C SER A 148 0.18 -15.84 -49.85
N GLY A 149 -1.06 -15.67 -49.39
CA GLY A 149 -2.21 -16.41 -49.90
C GLY A 149 -2.28 -17.88 -49.46
N GLY A 150 -1.77 -18.19 -48.26
CA GLY A 150 -1.73 -19.56 -47.72
C GLY A 150 -3.11 -20.21 -47.60
N SER A 151 -3.14 -21.55 -47.72
CA SER A 151 -4.36 -22.34 -47.56
C SER A 151 -4.82 -22.37 -46.09
N LYS A 152 -6.13 -22.51 -45.85
CA LYS A 152 -6.70 -22.65 -44.49
C LYS A 152 -6.10 -23.83 -43.71
N GLU A 153 -5.68 -24.89 -44.40
CA GLU A 153 -5.02 -26.05 -43.77
C GLU A 153 -3.64 -25.70 -43.21
N GLN A 154 -2.90 -24.82 -43.91
CA GLN A 154 -1.59 -24.34 -43.46
C GLN A 154 -1.72 -23.40 -42.26
N GLU A 155 -2.76 -22.56 -42.23
CA GLU A 155 -3.09 -21.77 -41.04
C GLU A 155 -3.43 -22.66 -39.85
N TYR A 156 -4.22 -23.71 -40.06
CA TYR A 156 -4.61 -24.63 -38.99
C TYR A 156 -3.40 -25.36 -38.40
N ALA A 157 -2.51 -25.86 -39.26
CA ALA A 157 -1.27 -26.51 -38.83
C ALA A 157 -0.34 -25.56 -38.05
N LEU A 158 -0.30 -24.28 -38.42
CA LEU A 158 0.50 -23.27 -37.71
C LEU A 158 -0.09 -22.94 -36.33
N LEU A 159 -1.41 -22.84 -36.23
CA LEU A 159 -2.14 -22.63 -34.97
C LEU A 159 -2.03 -23.85 -34.03
N GLU A 160 -1.96 -25.05 -34.59
CA GLU A 160 -1.77 -26.28 -33.81
C GLU A 160 -0.35 -26.36 -33.24
N ARG A 161 0.67 -26.04 -34.06
CA ARG A 161 2.06 -25.84 -33.58
C ARG A 161 2.17 -24.79 -32.49
N GLU A 162 1.45 -23.67 -32.64
CA GLU A 162 1.39 -22.65 -31.59
C GLU A 162 0.85 -23.25 -30.28
N ARG A 163 -0.27 -23.97 -30.33
CA ARG A 163 -0.85 -24.59 -29.13
C ARG A 163 0.08 -25.60 -28.47
N GLU A 164 0.79 -26.41 -29.25
CA GLU A 164 1.76 -27.38 -28.74
C GLU A 164 2.97 -26.68 -28.11
N ALA A 165 3.58 -25.73 -28.81
CA ALA A 165 4.74 -25.02 -28.30
C ALA A 165 4.42 -24.23 -27.02
N LEU A 166 3.20 -23.66 -26.90
CA LEU A 166 2.74 -23.00 -25.68
C LEU A 166 2.47 -24.01 -24.54
N ARG A 167 2.03 -25.24 -24.84
CA ARG A 167 1.87 -26.30 -23.84
C ARG A 167 3.22 -26.79 -23.33
N ASP A 168 4.17 -27.04 -24.23
CA ASP A 168 5.51 -27.53 -23.90
C ASP A 168 6.27 -26.51 -23.07
N PHE A 169 6.22 -25.23 -23.46
CA PHE A 169 6.82 -24.15 -22.69
C PHE A 169 6.22 -24.06 -21.27
N LYS A 170 4.90 -24.23 -21.14
CA LYS A 170 4.23 -24.23 -19.83
C LYS A 170 4.58 -25.47 -19.00
N ALA A 171 4.76 -26.64 -19.62
CA ALA A 171 5.16 -27.87 -18.97
C ALA A 171 6.61 -27.82 -18.47
N GLN A 172 7.53 -27.29 -19.29
CA GLN A 172 8.93 -27.04 -18.91
C GLN A 172 9.02 -26.05 -17.74
N GLN A 173 8.13 -25.04 -17.70
CA GLN A 173 8.05 -24.12 -16.58
C GLN A 173 7.59 -24.77 -15.28
N SER A 174 6.55 -25.60 -15.31
CA SER A 174 6.12 -26.33 -14.11
C SER A 174 7.21 -27.27 -13.59
N PHE A 175 7.95 -27.90 -14.50
CA PHE A 175 9.05 -28.79 -14.15
C PHE A 175 10.24 -28.05 -13.52
N HIS A 176 10.63 -26.89 -14.07
CA HIS A 176 11.67 -26.05 -13.49
C HIS A 176 11.26 -25.45 -12.12
N ASP A 177 10.00 -25.03 -11.98
CA ASP A 177 9.49 -24.53 -10.70
C ASP A 177 9.45 -25.66 -9.64
N GLU A 178 9.18 -26.91 -10.02
CA GLU A 178 9.25 -28.06 -9.12
C GLU A 178 10.68 -28.40 -8.70
N LEU A 179 11.63 -28.41 -9.63
CA LEU A 179 13.06 -28.66 -9.35
C LEU A 179 13.67 -27.63 -8.40
N ASP A 180 13.37 -26.34 -8.61
CA ASP A 180 13.90 -25.28 -7.77
C ASP A 180 13.26 -25.25 -6.37
N ASN A 181 12.00 -25.67 -6.23
CA ASN A 181 11.36 -25.83 -4.92
C ASN A 181 11.98 -27.00 -4.13
N VAL A 182 12.43 -28.06 -4.80
CA VAL A 182 13.13 -29.20 -4.18
C VAL A 182 14.57 -28.81 -3.79
N ALA A 183 15.29 -28.08 -4.65
CA ALA A 183 16.65 -27.61 -4.36
C ALA A 183 16.73 -26.58 -3.21
N THR A 184 15.61 -25.93 -2.85
CA THR A 184 15.57 -25.03 -1.69
C THR A 184 15.37 -25.73 -0.34
N ASP A 185 14.93 -26.99 -0.31
CA ASP A 185 14.72 -27.76 0.93
C ASP A 185 15.95 -28.60 1.32
N GLU A 186 16.84 -28.93 0.37
CA GLU A 186 18.11 -29.59 0.62
C GLU A 186 19.27 -28.59 0.43
N GLY A 187 19.93 -28.23 1.52
CA GLY A 187 21.02 -27.25 1.55
C GLY A 187 22.30 -27.71 0.83
N GLN A 188 22.29 -27.72 -0.51
CA GLN A 188 23.50 -27.83 -1.31
C GLN A 188 23.68 -26.61 -2.22
N ILE A 189 24.59 -25.76 -1.77
CA ILE A 189 25.17 -24.65 -2.52
C ILE A 189 26.19 -25.25 -3.48
N ASN A 190 25.85 -25.38 -4.77
CA ASN A 190 26.88 -25.41 -5.81
C ASN A 190 27.22 -23.97 -6.16
N GLY A 191 28.35 -23.51 -5.64
CA GLY A 191 28.97 -22.24 -5.98
C GLY A 191 29.44 -22.26 -7.42
N GLY A 192 28.64 -21.69 -8.31
CA GLY A 192 29.16 -21.08 -9.53
C GLY A 192 29.61 -19.68 -9.16
N GLU A 193 30.92 -19.46 -9.11
CA GLU A 193 31.55 -18.15 -9.07
C GLU A 193 31.15 -17.37 -10.33
N ASN A 194 30.03 -16.66 -10.26
CA ASN A 194 29.88 -15.47 -11.07
C ASN A 194 30.41 -14.34 -10.21
N GLU A 195 31.64 -13.87 -10.47
CA GLU A 195 32.07 -12.53 -10.07
C GLU A 195 31.06 -11.55 -10.67
N ILE A 196 30.07 -11.16 -9.88
CA ILE A 196 29.12 -10.13 -10.28
C ILE A 196 29.84 -8.81 -10.02
N SER A 197 30.33 -8.18 -11.09
CA SER A 197 30.94 -6.85 -11.03
C SER A 197 30.01 -5.88 -10.29
N VAL A 198 30.46 -5.35 -9.15
CA VAL A 198 29.79 -4.25 -8.44
C VAL A 198 29.58 -3.12 -9.44
N ARG A 199 28.34 -2.67 -9.60
CA ARG A 199 28.04 -1.57 -10.53
C ARG A 199 28.66 -0.30 -9.98
N GLU A 200 29.19 0.58 -10.83
CA GLU A 200 29.73 1.88 -10.39
C GLU A 200 28.69 2.67 -9.56
N GLU A 201 27.41 2.57 -9.94
CA GLU A 201 26.26 3.15 -9.23
C GLU A 201 26.13 2.66 -7.78
N ASP A 202 26.51 1.41 -7.48
CA ASP A 202 26.38 0.82 -6.14
C ASP A 202 27.43 1.38 -5.17
N SER A 203 28.56 1.90 -5.69
CA SER A 203 29.60 2.55 -4.88
C SER A 203 29.14 3.92 -4.34
N GLU A 204 28.25 4.61 -5.04
CA GLU A 204 27.71 5.91 -4.60
C GLU A 204 26.71 5.79 -3.44
N LEU A 205 26.14 4.60 -3.25
CA LEU A 205 25.17 4.29 -2.21
C LEU A 205 25.81 4.12 -0.83
N ILE A 206 27.11 3.85 -0.78
CA ILE A 206 27.86 3.65 0.45
C ILE A 206 28.34 5.02 0.96
N ASP A 207 28.15 5.28 2.25
CA ASP A 207 28.69 6.47 2.91
C ASP A 207 30.18 6.30 3.24
N GLY A 208 30.83 7.38 3.70
CA GLY A 208 32.25 7.33 4.08
C GLY A 208 32.56 6.38 5.26
N ASN A 209 31.53 5.84 5.91
CA ASN A 209 31.63 4.92 7.03
C ASN A 209 31.34 3.47 6.63
N GLY A 210 31.09 3.19 5.34
CA GLY A 210 30.77 1.85 4.84
C GLY A 210 29.31 1.44 5.00
N ASN A 211 28.42 2.33 5.43
CA ASN A 211 26.99 2.04 5.55
C ASN A 211 26.21 2.49 4.31
N ILE A 212 25.10 1.81 4.02
CA ILE A 212 24.21 2.23 2.94
C ILE A 212 23.44 3.50 3.34
N LYS A 213 23.53 4.53 2.50
CA LYS A 213 22.78 5.78 2.65
C LYS A 213 21.29 5.50 2.56
N GLN A 214 20.52 6.02 3.53
CA GLN A 214 19.08 5.95 3.45
C GLN A 214 18.54 6.94 2.41
N LEU A 215 18.11 6.43 1.26
CA LEU A 215 17.54 7.22 0.17
C LEU A 215 16.01 7.13 0.09
N GLU A 216 15.43 6.05 0.62
CA GLU A 216 13.98 5.88 0.59
C GLU A 216 13.31 6.76 1.66
N ALA A 217 12.23 7.42 1.28
CA ALA A 217 11.31 8.05 2.22
C ALA A 217 9.96 7.36 2.18
N LEU A 218 9.26 7.35 3.30
CA LEU A 218 7.88 6.95 3.41
C LEU A 218 7.00 8.16 3.14
N GLU A 219 6.22 8.11 2.07
CA GLU A 219 5.35 9.20 1.65
C GLU A 219 3.93 9.00 2.18
N LEU A 220 3.48 9.92 3.03
CA LEU A 220 2.12 9.94 3.60
C LEU A 220 1.14 10.59 2.63
N MET A 221 -0.06 10.01 2.51
CA MET A 221 -1.17 10.72 1.87
C MET A 221 -1.56 11.95 2.72
N PRO A 222 -2.08 13.03 2.12
CA PRO A 222 -2.58 14.19 2.88
C PRO A 222 -3.57 13.80 3.98
N VAL A 223 -4.49 12.87 3.69
CA VAL A 223 -5.47 12.37 4.67
C VAL A 223 -4.84 11.53 5.79
N GLU A 224 -3.75 10.81 5.50
CA GLU A 224 -2.99 10.07 6.52
C GLU A 224 -2.28 11.05 7.46
N ALA A 225 -1.65 12.09 6.90
CA ALA A 225 -1.01 13.13 7.69
C ALA A 225 -2.00 13.88 8.58
N ILE A 226 -3.17 14.26 8.05
CA ILE A 226 -4.24 14.87 8.87
C ILE A 226 -4.66 13.91 9.98
N PHE A 227 -4.84 12.61 9.69
CA PHE A 227 -5.23 11.63 10.69
C PHE A 227 -4.16 11.47 11.80
N LEU A 228 -2.89 11.43 11.42
CA LEU A 228 -1.73 11.30 12.33
C LEU A 228 -1.31 12.63 13.01
N THR A 229 -2.00 13.73 12.71
CA THR A 229 -1.85 15.01 13.41
C THR A 229 -3.07 15.32 14.28
N PHE A 230 -4.28 15.12 13.74
CA PHE A 230 -5.54 15.47 14.41
C PHE A 230 -6.10 14.32 15.26
N ALA A 231 -6.27 13.13 14.70
CA ALA A 231 -6.95 12.03 15.38
C ALA A 231 -5.98 11.24 16.29
N LEU A 232 -4.75 11.03 15.81
CA LEU A 232 -3.67 10.36 16.53
C LEU A 232 -2.45 11.28 16.48
N PRO A 233 -2.23 12.18 17.44
CA PRO A 233 -1.25 13.28 17.34
C PRO A 233 0.21 12.80 17.48
N VAL A 234 0.67 11.96 16.56
CA VAL A 234 1.99 11.32 16.56
C VAL A 234 3.01 12.05 15.70
N LEU A 235 2.57 12.88 14.74
CA LEU A 235 3.47 13.71 13.93
C LEU A 235 3.91 14.96 14.70
N ASP A 236 5.11 15.44 14.39
CA ASP A 236 5.72 16.64 14.94
C ASP A 236 5.30 17.95 14.25
N ILE A 237 4.12 17.96 13.64
CA ILE A 237 3.55 19.13 12.97
C ILE A 237 2.18 19.48 13.57
N ASP A 238 1.92 20.77 13.76
CA ASP A 238 0.60 21.25 14.16
C ASP A 238 -0.41 21.18 13.01
N MET A 239 -1.69 20.97 13.34
CA MET A 239 -2.76 20.87 12.36
C MET A 239 -2.89 22.15 11.51
N SER A 240 -2.69 23.33 12.09
CA SER A 240 -2.73 24.59 11.35
C SER A 240 -1.59 24.68 10.36
N SER A 241 -0.36 24.33 10.78
CA SER A 241 0.82 24.34 9.92
C SER A 241 0.69 23.33 8.78
N LEU A 242 0.22 22.11 9.09
CA LEU A 242 -0.02 21.07 8.10
C LEU A 242 -1.05 21.56 7.06
N PHE A 243 -2.19 22.08 7.51
CA PHE A 243 -3.26 22.53 6.63
C PHE A 243 -2.78 23.68 5.72
N THR A 244 -2.05 24.66 6.26
CA THR A 244 -1.46 25.74 5.46
C THR A 244 -0.51 25.19 4.40
N ARG A 245 0.34 24.20 4.73
CA ARG A 245 1.27 23.60 3.77
C ARG A 245 0.56 22.77 2.69
N LEU A 246 -0.52 22.08 3.04
CA LEU A 246 -1.36 21.36 2.09
C LEU A 246 -2.06 22.28 1.07
N HIS A 247 -2.28 23.54 1.45
CA HIS A 247 -2.95 24.56 0.62
C HIS A 247 -2.03 25.65 0.08
N ALA A 248 -0.71 25.55 0.29
CA ALA A 248 0.27 26.60 -0.02
C ALA A 248 0.33 27.02 -1.51
N TYR A 249 -0.27 26.26 -2.42
CA TYR A 249 -0.37 26.62 -3.84
C TYR A 249 -1.39 27.73 -4.13
N SER A 250 -2.40 27.91 -3.27
CA SER A 250 -3.40 28.94 -3.48
C SER A 250 -2.81 30.27 -3.04
N SER A 251 -2.32 31.07 -3.99
CA SER A 251 -1.75 32.41 -3.74
C SER A 251 -2.79 33.46 -3.28
N GLY A 252 -3.94 33.03 -2.76
CA GLY A 252 -5.07 33.86 -2.32
C GLY A 252 -5.75 33.29 -1.08
N ASP A 253 -6.86 33.91 -0.67
CA ASP A 253 -7.65 33.42 0.45
C ASP A 253 -8.10 31.97 0.23
N ILE A 254 -8.08 31.18 1.30
CA ILE A 254 -8.54 29.79 1.24
C ILE A 254 -10.03 29.80 0.93
N GLU A 255 -10.42 29.33 -0.25
CA GLU A 255 -11.83 29.13 -0.61
C GLU A 255 -12.28 27.70 -0.30
N TYR A 256 -13.55 27.52 0.05
CA TYR A 256 -14.11 26.20 0.34
C TYR A 256 -13.92 25.22 -0.85
N LYS A 257 -14.10 25.70 -2.07
CA LYS A 257 -13.92 24.88 -3.29
C LYS A 257 -12.53 24.24 -3.38
N ASN A 258 -11.50 24.92 -2.88
CA ASN A 258 -10.12 24.44 -2.92
C ASN A 258 -9.84 23.36 -1.85
N ILE A 259 -10.61 23.34 -0.76
CA ILE A 259 -10.44 22.39 0.34
C ILE A 259 -11.48 21.27 0.33
N HIS A 260 -12.59 21.45 -0.38
CA HIS A 260 -13.73 20.53 -0.41
C HIS A 260 -13.33 19.08 -0.65
N ASN A 261 -12.52 18.81 -1.69
CA ASN A 261 -12.07 17.46 -2.02
C ASN A 261 -11.25 16.83 -0.89
N LEU A 262 -10.35 17.60 -0.27
CA LEU A 262 -9.55 17.14 0.85
C LEU A 262 -10.44 16.83 2.07
N MET A 263 -11.48 17.65 2.31
CA MET A 263 -12.43 17.42 3.41
C MET A 263 -13.20 16.12 3.24
N ILE A 264 -13.81 15.89 2.07
CA ILE A 264 -14.57 14.65 1.85
C ILE A 264 -13.67 13.41 1.85
N GLN A 265 -12.45 13.53 1.32
CA GLN A 265 -11.45 12.46 1.35
C GLN A 265 -11.01 12.16 2.79
N TYR A 266 -10.76 13.19 3.61
CA TYR A 266 -10.36 12.97 4.99
C TYR A 266 -11.50 12.41 5.85
N VAL A 267 -12.73 12.93 5.71
CA VAL A 267 -13.89 12.45 6.47
C VAL A 267 -14.16 10.97 6.19
N SER A 268 -14.13 10.56 4.92
CA SER A 268 -14.25 9.15 4.53
C SER A 268 -13.06 8.31 5.04
N TYR A 269 -11.82 8.79 4.91
CA TYR A 269 -10.64 8.11 5.45
C TYR A 269 -10.76 7.88 6.97
N HIS A 270 -11.10 8.94 7.72
CA HIS A 270 -11.26 8.88 9.17
C HIS A 270 -12.36 7.90 9.56
N HIS A 271 -13.50 7.91 8.86
CA HIS A 271 -14.58 6.97 9.08
C HIS A 271 -14.11 5.52 8.95
N TYR A 272 -13.43 5.15 7.88
CA TYR A 272 -12.96 3.77 7.74
C TYR A 272 -11.89 3.39 8.77
N ARG A 273 -10.96 4.30 9.09
CA ARG A 273 -9.96 4.07 10.14
C ARG A 273 -10.62 3.89 11.51
N SER A 274 -11.63 4.69 11.86
CA SER A 274 -12.33 4.60 13.15
C SER A 274 -13.17 3.32 13.28
N HIS A 275 -13.62 2.76 12.15
CA HIS A 275 -14.26 1.44 12.09
C HIS A 275 -13.26 0.27 12.08
N GLY A 276 -11.96 0.54 12.26
CA GLY A 276 -10.92 -0.48 12.39
C GLY A 276 -10.37 -1.02 11.07
N TRP A 277 -10.71 -0.40 9.93
CA TRP A 277 -10.13 -0.79 8.65
C TRP A 277 -8.71 -0.25 8.48
N CYS A 278 -7.82 -1.08 7.93
CA CYS A 278 -6.58 -0.59 7.36
C CYS A 278 -6.86 0.02 5.98
N VAL A 279 -6.82 1.35 5.90
CA VAL A 279 -7.09 2.13 4.70
C VAL A 279 -5.79 2.42 3.94
N ARG A 280 -5.76 2.12 2.64
CA ARG A 280 -4.61 2.40 1.75
C ARG A 280 -5.08 3.09 0.47
N SER A 281 -4.17 3.71 -0.27
CA SER A 281 -4.48 4.29 -1.60
C SER A 281 -5.06 3.24 -2.56
N GLY A 282 -6.17 3.60 -3.21
CA GLY A 282 -6.86 2.79 -4.20
C GLY A 282 -6.51 3.08 -5.66
N ILE A 283 -5.52 3.93 -5.92
CA ILE A 283 -5.19 4.43 -7.27
C ILE A 283 -4.95 3.30 -8.28
N LYS A 284 -4.41 2.15 -7.84
CA LYS A 284 -4.19 0.95 -8.67
C LYS A 284 -5.47 0.35 -9.26
N PHE A 285 -6.62 0.64 -8.68
CA PHE A 285 -7.94 0.15 -9.11
C PHE A 285 -8.87 1.29 -9.53
N GLY A 286 -8.35 2.52 -9.65
CA GLY A 286 -9.14 3.70 -10.02
C GLY A 286 -10.11 4.17 -8.94
N CYS A 287 -9.89 3.81 -7.68
CA CYS A 287 -10.70 4.24 -6.53
C CYS A 287 -9.86 5.03 -5.53
N ASP A 288 -10.48 5.73 -4.57
CA ASP A 288 -9.76 6.53 -3.58
C ASP A 288 -9.04 5.63 -2.57
N TYR A 289 -9.76 4.64 -2.03
CA TYR A 289 -9.23 3.77 -0.98
C TYR A 289 -9.43 2.28 -1.23
N LEU A 290 -8.54 1.51 -0.61
CA LEU A 290 -8.65 0.08 -0.41
C LEU A 290 -8.78 -0.22 1.08
N LEU A 291 -9.74 -1.06 1.43
CA LEU A 291 -9.94 -1.50 2.82
C LEU A 291 -9.41 -2.91 3.01
N TYR A 292 -8.51 -3.05 3.99
CA TYR A 292 -8.00 -4.32 4.48
C TYR A 292 -8.51 -4.54 5.89
N LYS A 293 -8.98 -5.76 6.20
CA LYS A 293 -9.43 -6.09 7.56
C LYS A 293 -8.29 -6.03 8.58
N ARG A 294 -7.08 -6.41 8.17
CA ARG A 294 -5.88 -6.40 9.02
C ARG A 294 -4.71 -5.65 8.41
N GLY A 295 -4.42 -5.88 7.13
CA GLY A 295 -3.37 -5.17 6.40
C GLY A 295 -2.86 -5.96 5.19
N PRO A 296 -2.03 -5.33 4.32
CA PRO A 296 -1.54 -5.94 3.08
C PRO A 296 -0.78 -7.28 3.24
N PRO A 297 0.07 -7.49 4.26
CA PRO A 297 0.79 -8.77 4.42
C PRO A 297 -0.12 -9.96 4.78
N PHE A 298 -1.31 -9.68 5.33
CA PHE A 298 -2.21 -10.71 5.86
C PHE A 298 -3.22 -11.20 4.84
N GLN A 299 -3.79 -10.28 4.06
CA GLN A 299 -4.85 -10.57 3.10
C GLN A 299 -4.92 -9.49 2.03
N HIS A 300 -5.57 -9.80 0.91
CA HIS A 300 -5.90 -8.79 -0.09
C HIS A 300 -6.97 -7.82 0.44
N ALA A 301 -7.00 -6.61 -0.12
CA ALA A 301 -8.07 -5.65 0.12
C ALA A 301 -9.42 -6.24 -0.29
N GLU A 302 -10.42 -6.06 0.57
CA GLU A 302 -11.78 -6.58 0.40
C GLU A 302 -12.65 -5.59 -0.39
N PHE A 303 -12.56 -4.31 -0.02
CA PHE A 303 -13.36 -3.23 -0.61
C PHE A 303 -12.50 -2.22 -1.38
N CYS A 304 -13.05 -1.76 -2.49
CA CYS A 304 -12.62 -0.55 -3.20
C CYS A 304 -13.61 0.56 -2.87
N ILE A 305 -13.14 1.66 -2.31
CA ILE A 305 -13.97 2.80 -1.93
C ILE A 305 -13.77 3.93 -2.90
N VAL A 306 -14.89 4.47 -3.39
CA VAL A 306 -14.90 5.72 -4.14
C VAL A 306 -15.65 6.78 -3.35
N THR A 307 -14.96 7.84 -3.00
CA THR A 307 -15.49 8.96 -2.22
C THR A 307 -16.16 9.95 -3.17
N MET A 308 -17.42 10.27 -2.90
CA MET A 308 -18.21 11.17 -3.72
C MET A 308 -18.89 12.21 -2.84
N ASP A 309 -18.98 13.46 -3.31
CA ASP A 309 -19.93 14.41 -2.74
C ASP A 309 -21.36 13.89 -2.97
N ALA A 310 -22.20 13.91 -1.94
CA ALA A 310 -23.58 13.41 -1.97
C ALA A 310 -24.47 14.08 -3.04
N HIS A 311 -24.15 15.30 -3.45
CA HIS A 311 -24.86 16.05 -4.49
C HIS A 311 -24.27 15.84 -5.89
N THR A 312 -23.12 15.17 -6.00
CA THR A 312 -22.49 14.87 -7.29
C THR A 312 -23.02 13.58 -7.88
N THR A 313 -23.55 13.65 -9.09
CA THR A 313 -23.95 12.47 -9.87
C THR A 313 -22.94 12.20 -10.99
N LYS A 314 -22.89 10.94 -11.42
CA LYS A 314 -22.07 10.47 -12.54
C LYS A 314 -22.96 9.71 -13.52
N ASP A 315 -22.52 9.62 -14.75
CA ASP A 315 -23.23 8.86 -15.78
C ASP A 315 -23.01 7.35 -15.60
N TYR A 316 -23.84 6.55 -16.26
CA TYR A 316 -23.75 5.10 -16.22
C TYR A 316 -22.37 4.57 -16.66
N THR A 317 -21.74 5.22 -17.63
CA THR A 317 -20.43 4.81 -18.15
C THR A 317 -19.37 4.87 -17.07
N TRP A 318 -19.36 5.94 -16.27
CA TRP A 318 -18.44 6.08 -15.15
C TRP A 318 -18.62 4.95 -14.13
N TYR A 319 -19.86 4.72 -13.65
CA TYR A 319 -20.16 3.66 -12.68
C TYR A 319 -19.81 2.26 -13.21
N SER A 320 -20.16 1.98 -14.45
CA SER A 320 -19.90 0.69 -15.09
C SER A 320 -18.40 0.44 -15.29
N SER A 321 -17.64 1.49 -15.64
CA SER A 321 -16.19 1.41 -15.85
C SER A 321 -15.45 1.06 -14.56
N ILE A 322 -15.74 1.77 -13.47
CA ILE A 322 -15.08 1.52 -12.20
C ILE A 322 -15.49 0.16 -11.59
N ALA A 323 -16.77 -0.22 -11.74
CA ALA A 323 -17.25 -1.52 -11.32
C ALA A 323 -16.61 -2.67 -12.11
N ARG A 324 -16.30 -2.45 -13.40
CA ARG A 324 -15.56 -3.42 -14.22
C ARG A 324 -14.13 -3.61 -13.71
N VAL A 325 -13.43 -2.53 -13.38
CA VAL A 325 -12.05 -2.60 -12.85
C VAL A 325 -12.03 -3.31 -11.49
N CYS A 326 -12.87 -2.86 -10.55
CA CYS A 326 -12.92 -3.44 -9.20
C CYS A 326 -13.39 -4.90 -9.22
N GLY A 327 -14.44 -5.20 -9.98
CA GLY A 327 -14.96 -6.56 -10.14
C GLY A 327 -13.96 -7.50 -10.81
N GLY A 328 -13.18 -7.01 -11.79
CA GLY A 328 -12.09 -7.77 -12.41
C GLY A 328 -10.98 -8.15 -11.43
N ALA A 329 -10.72 -7.28 -10.45
CA ALA A 329 -9.79 -7.53 -9.34
C ALA A 329 -10.40 -8.33 -8.18
N ARG A 330 -11.65 -8.82 -8.34
CA ARG A 330 -12.43 -9.50 -7.30
C ARG A 330 -12.57 -8.70 -6.00
N LYS A 331 -12.78 -7.38 -6.14
CA LYS A 331 -13.02 -6.47 -5.02
C LYS A 331 -14.45 -5.96 -5.06
N THR A 332 -15.04 -5.79 -3.89
CA THR A 332 -16.38 -5.21 -3.77
C THR A 332 -16.26 -3.70 -3.88
N LEU A 333 -16.96 -3.09 -4.84
CA LEU A 333 -17.01 -1.65 -5.00
C LEU A 333 -18.03 -1.05 -4.04
N VAL A 334 -17.60 -0.06 -3.27
CA VAL A 334 -18.45 0.74 -2.38
C VAL A 334 -18.35 2.21 -2.81
N LEU A 335 -19.51 2.82 -3.01
CA LEU A 335 -19.66 4.24 -3.23
C LEU A 335 -19.91 4.89 -1.86
N CYS A 336 -18.97 5.73 -1.43
CA CYS A 336 -19.02 6.45 -0.16
C CYS A 336 -19.45 7.89 -0.44
N TYR A 337 -20.73 8.18 -0.23
CA TYR A 337 -21.29 9.52 -0.37
C TYR A 337 -21.06 10.33 0.91
N VAL A 338 -20.43 11.48 0.77
CA VAL A 338 -20.14 12.41 1.87
C VAL A 338 -21.02 13.65 1.69
N GLU A 339 -21.92 13.86 2.63
CA GLU A 339 -22.88 14.97 2.67
C GLU A 339 -22.40 16.02 3.68
N ARG A 340 -22.32 17.28 3.27
CA ARG A 340 -22.03 18.40 4.17
C ARG A 340 -23.34 18.91 4.79
N LEU A 341 -23.40 19.00 6.12
CA LEU A 341 -24.60 19.38 6.88
C LEU A 341 -24.71 20.90 7.16
N ILE A 342 -23.66 21.67 6.90
CA ILE A 342 -23.59 23.13 7.11
C ILE A 342 -23.25 23.87 5.81
N SER A 343 -23.48 25.19 5.77
CA SER A 343 -23.11 26.01 4.60
C SER A 343 -21.60 26.16 4.45
N GLU A 344 -21.13 26.49 3.25
CA GLU A 344 -19.70 26.69 2.97
C GLU A 344 -19.11 27.80 3.85
N GLU A 345 -19.86 28.89 4.06
CA GLU A 345 -19.39 30.02 4.88
C GLU A 345 -19.17 29.61 6.33
N LYS A 346 -20.02 28.71 6.86
CA LYS A 346 -19.86 28.17 8.22
C LYS A 346 -18.62 27.29 8.32
N VAL A 347 -18.33 26.46 7.32
CA VAL A 347 -17.08 25.67 7.28
C VAL A 347 -15.86 26.60 7.31
N MET A 348 -15.88 27.64 6.48
CA MET A 348 -14.78 28.62 6.43
C MET A 348 -14.63 29.39 7.76
N ALA A 349 -15.75 29.75 8.40
CA ALA A 349 -15.72 30.40 9.71
C ALA A 349 -15.11 29.50 10.80
N LEU A 350 -15.41 28.19 10.79
CA LEU A 350 -14.79 27.22 11.70
C LEU A 350 -13.30 27.04 11.39
N LEU A 351 -12.92 27.04 10.10
CA LEU A 351 -11.52 26.94 9.69
C LEU A 351 -10.70 28.13 10.19
N ASN A 352 -11.25 29.34 10.08
CA ASN A 352 -10.63 30.56 10.61
C ASN A 352 -10.46 30.51 12.14
N LYS A 353 -11.39 29.85 12.84
CA LYS A 353 -11.31 29.58 14.29
C LYS A 353 -10.41 28.38 14.64
N ARG A 354 -9.88 27.67 13.65
CA ARG A 354 -9.10 26.43 13.80
C ARG A 354 -9.87 25.31 14.51
N ASP A 355 -11.20 25.31 14.38
CA ASP A 355 -12.07 24.28 14.94
C ASP A 355 -12.25 23.12 13.95
N TYR A 356 -11.20 22.31 13.81
CA TYR A 356 -11.20 21.16 12.91
C TYR A 356 -12.21 20.08 13.33
N ALA A 357 -12.44 19.90 14.64
CA ALA A 357 -13.40 18.93 15.14
C ALA A 357 -14.84 19.32 14.74
N GLY A 358 -15.19 20.62 14.87
CA GLY A 358 -16.46 21.15 14.38
C GLY A 358 -16.62 21.00 12.87
N ILE A 359 -15.55 21.20 12.09
CA ILE A 359 -15.59 20.97 10.63
C ILE A 359 -15.87 19.52 10.31
N PHE A 360 -15.07 18.58 10.82
CA PHE A 360 -15.18 17.17 10.42
C PHE A 360 -16.46 16.51 10.92
N SER A 361 -16.98 16.92 12.07
CA SER A 361 -18.28 16.47 12.58
C SER A 361 -19.47 17.04 11.82
N SER A 362 -19.27 18.06 10.98
CA SER A 362 -20.33 18.65 10.14
C SER A 362 -20.62 17.88 8.85
N TYR A 363 -20.04 16.69 8.68
CA TYR A 363 -20.27 15.83 7.53
C TYR A 363 -20.94 14.52 7.94
N LYS A 364 -21.75 13.97 7.03
CA LYS A 364 -22.41 12.67 7.16
C LYS A 364 -21.95 11.76 6.03
N ILE A 365 -21.76 10.48 6.33
CA ILE A 365 -21.37 9.46 5.35
C ILE A 365 -22.54 8.52 5.11
N ASN A 366 -22.80 8.21 3.84
CA ASN A 366 -23.72 7.17 3.41
C ASN A 366 -23.01 6.24 2.42
N GLU A 367 -23.14 4.94 2.61
CA GLU A 367 -22.41 3.94 1.82
C GLU A 367 -23.37 3.10 0.99
N VAL A 368 -23.01 2.85 -0.27
CA VAL A 368 -23.77 1.99 -1.18
C VAL A 368 -22.83 0.99 -1.83
N THR A 369 -23.11 -0.29 -1.64
CA THR A 369 -22.38 -1.34 -2.37
C THR A 369 -22.88 -1.40 -3.80
N TYR A 370 -21.98 -1.16 -4.77
CA TYR A 370 -22.31 -1.24 -6.18
C TYR A 370 -21.82 -2.56 -6.77
N LYS A 371 -22.76 -3.36 -7.29
CA LYS A 371 -22.45 -4.57 -8.05
C LYS A 371 -22.81 -4.37 -9.51
N ARG A 372 -21.87 -4.68 -10.40
CA ARG A 372 -22.12 -4.65 -11.84
C ARG A 372 -23.27 -5.60 -12.17
N TRP A 373 -24.23 -5.11 -12.95
CA TRP A 373 -25.27 -5.97 -13.50
C TRP A 373 -24.68 -6.88 -14.58
N VAL A 374 -24.87 -8.19 -14.43
CA VAL A 374 -24.40 -9.20 -15.38
C VAL A 374 -25.61 -9.96 -15.92
N PRO A 375 -25.93 -9.86 -17.23
CA PRO A 375 -27.14 -10.45 -17.78
C PRO A 375 -27.27 -11.96 -17.49
N GLY A 376 -26.15 -12.70 -17.49
CA GLY A 376 -26.18 -14.15 -17.22
C GLY A 376 -26.34 -14.53 -15.74
N LYS A 377 -26.27 -13.57 -14.80
CA LYS A 377 -26.36 -13.83 -13.35
C LYS A 377 -27.51 -13.11 -12.65
N ASN A 378 -28.02 -12.02 -13.25
CA ASN A 378 -28.95 -11.09 -12.61
C ASN A 378 -30.24 -10.93 -13.45
N ARG A 379 -30.59 -11.93 -14.27
CA ARG A 379 -31.77 -11.89 -15.15
C ARG A 379 -33.06 -12.29 -14.44
N ASP A 380 -32.92 -12.98 -13.32
CA ASP A 380 -33.99 -13.35 -12.39
C ASP A 380 -34.06 -12.30 -11.27
#